data_AF-A0A1I7XKR5-F1
#
_entry.id   AF-A0A1I7XKR5-F1
#
_cell.length_a   1.000
_cell.length_b   1.000
_cell.length_c   1.000
_cell.angle_alpha   90.00
_cell.angle_beta   90.00
_cell.angle_gamma   90.00
#
_symmetry.space_group_name_H-M   'P 1'
#
loop_
_entity.id
_entity.type
_entity.pdbx_description
1 polymer ?
#
loop_
_entity_poly.entity_id
_entity_poly.type
_entity_poly.pdbx_seq_one_letter_code
_entity_poly.pdbx_strand_id
1 'polypeptide(L)' 'MEPHHVNSYLLILVAVLVGMALFAALMLLIQLPLERLKKRYFPGEQEYELIA' A
#
# COMPACT_ATOMS: atom_id res chain seq x y z
N MET A 1 -10.33 5.74 33.61
CA MET A 1 -10.85 5.69 32.23
C MET A 1 -12.05 4.78 32.23
N GLU A 2 -13.21 5.28 31.81
CA GLU A 2 -14.40 4.45 31.75
C GLU A 2 -14.27 3.43 30.59
N PRO A 3 -14.77 2.19 30.75
CA PRO A 3 -14.51 1.07 29.84
C PRO A 3 -14.99 1.31 28.39
N HIS A 4 -15.99 2.19 28.20
CA HIS A 4 -16.49 2.55 26.89
C HIS A 4 -15.47 3.37 26.05
N HIS A 5 -14.61 4.16 26.70
CA HIS A 5 -13.57 4.91 25.99
C HIS A 5 -12.49 3.97 25.44
N VAL A 6 -12.08 2.97 26.22
CA VAL A 6 -11.08 1.97 25.79
C VAL A 6 -11.57 1.19 24.58
N ASN A 7 -12.85 0.79 24.57
CA ASN A 7 -13.42 0.07 23.44
C ASN A 7 -13.48 0.92 22.16
N SER A 8 -13.82 2.22 22.27
CA SER A 8 -13.82 3.14 21.13
C SER A 8 -12.42 3.33 20.53
N TYR A 9 -11.39 3.48 21.37
CA TYR A 9 -10.01 3.57 20.87
C TYR A 9 -9.54 2.29 20.18
N LEU A 10 -9.92 1.13 20.72
CA LEU A 10 -9.62 -0.17 20.10
C LEU A 10 -10.29 -0.30 18.73
N LEU A 11 -11.56 0.10 18.59
CA LEU A 11 -12.27 0.07 17.31
C LEU A 11 -11.62 0.99 16.27
N ILE A 12 -11.19 2.19 16.67
CA ILE A 12 -10.47 3.12 15.78
C ILE A 12 -9.15 2.49 15.34
N LEU A 13 -8.38 1.90 16.26
CA LEU A 13 -7.11 1.26 15.94
C LEU A 13 -7.31 0.12 14.92
N VAL A 14 -8.30 -0.74 15.14
CA VAL A 14 -8.63 -1.83 14.22
C VAL A 14 -9.04 -1.29 12.85
N ALA A 15 -9.87 -0.25 12.80
CA ALA A 15 -10.27 0.38 11.54
C ALA A 15 -9.08 0.96 10.77
N VAL A 16 -8.14 1.62 11.46
CA VAL A 16 -6.90 2.14 10.84
C VAL A 16 -6.04 1.01 10.29
N LEU A 17 -5.84 -0.07 11.06
CA LEU A 17 -5.06 -1.23 10.61
C LEU A 17 -5.67 -1.89 9.37
N VAL A 18 -7.00 -2.06 9.36
CA VAL A 18 -7.73 -2.59 8.20
C VAL A 18 -7.58 -1.64 7.01
N GLY A 19 -7.71 -0.32 7.22
CA GLY A 19 -7.51 0.68 6.19
C GLY A 19 -6.12 0.63 5.56
N MET A 20 -5.06 0.51 6.38
CA MET A 20 -3.69 0.34 5.89
C MET A 20 -3.51 -0.95 5.09
N ALA A 21 -4.08 -2.07 5.56
CA ALA A 21 -4.00 -3.34 4.85
C ALA A 21 -4.69 -3.27 3.48
N LEU A 22 -5.87 -2.65 3.41
CA LEU A 22 -6.60 -2.43 2.16
C LEU A 22 -5.81 -1.52 1.21
N PHE A 23 -5.21 -0.44 1.72
CA PHE A 23 -4.39 0.46 0.92
C PHE A 23 -3.16 -0.27 0.33
N ALA A 24 -2.46 -1.07 1.14
CA ALA A 24 -1.33 -1.87 0.67
C ALA A 24 -1.74 -2.88 -0.41
N ALA A 25 -2.89 -3.56 -0.21
CA ALA A 25 -3.42 -4.50 -1.21
C ALA A 25 -3.77 -3.80 -2.53
N LEU A 26 -4.37 -2.61 -2.48
CA LEU A 26 -4.64 -1.80 -3.68
C LEU A 26 -3.37 -1.36 -4.38
N MET A 27 -2.36 -0.92 -3.64
CA MET A 27 -1.06 -0.55 -4.21
C MET A 27 -0.40 -1.74 -4.92
N LEU A 28 -0.43 -2.94 -4.32
CA LEU A 28 0.08 -4.15 -4.96
C LEU A 28 -0.66 -4.50 -6.26
N LEU A 29 -1.99 -4.35 -6.29
CA LEU A 29 -2.79 -4.56 -7.49
C LEU A 29 -2.45 -3.56 -8.60
N ILE A 30 -2.14 -2.32 -8.24
CA ILE A 30 -1.76 -1.25 -9.17
C ILE A 30 -0.29 -1.38 -9.61
N GLN A 31 0.57 -1.97 -8.80
CA GLN A 31 2.00 -2.13 -9.10
C GLN A 31 2.23 -2.95 -10.38
N LEU A 32 1.54 -4.08 -10.55
CA LEU A 32 1.70 -4.94 -11.73
C LEU A 32 1.37 -4.24 -13.07
N PRO A 33 0.23 -3.51 -13.20
CA PRO A 33 -0.02 -2.72 -14.41
C PRO A 33 0.93 -1.52 -14.52
N LEU A 34 1.35 -0.89 -13.41
CA LEU A 34 2.33 0.20 -13.47
C LEU A 34 3.68 -0.29 -14.02
N GLU A 35 4.16 -1.45 -13.58
CA GLU A 35 5.40 -2.06 -14.08
C GLU A 35 5.30 -2.38 -15.57
N ARG A 36 4.15 -2.90 -16.03
CA ARG A 36 3.90 -3.15 -17.45
C ARG A 36 3.88 -1.84 -18.26
N LEU A 37 3.33 -0.77 -17.71
CA LEU A 37 3.33 0.56 -18.33
C LEU A 37 4.74 1.16 -18.36
N LYS A 38 5.48 1.13 -17.25
CA LYS A 38 6.88 1.58 -17.18
C LYS A 38 7.73 0.85 -18.24
N LYS A 39 7.61 -0.48 -18.33
CA LYS A 39 8.29 -1.29 -19.38
C LYS A 39 7.96 -0.83 -20.80
N ARG A 40 6.71 -0.44 -21.06
CA ARG A 40 6.25 -0.04 -22.40
C ARG A 40 6.68 1.38 -22.78
N TYR A 41 6.67 2.32 -21.83
CA TYR A 41 6.89 3.74 -22.10
C TYR A 41 8.31 4.23 -21.77
N PHE A 42 9.00 3.55 -20.86
CA PHE A 42 10.34 3.93 -20.38
C PHE A 42 11.30 2.72 -20.34
N PRO A 43 11.55 2.04 -21.47
CA PRO A 43 12.40 0.86 -21.49
C PRO A 43 13.87 1.15 -21.09
N GLY A 44 14.37 2.36 -21.36
CA GLY A 44 15.77 2.73 -21.09
C GLY A 44 16.09 3.08 -19.62
N GLU A 45 15.09 3.36 -18.77
CA GLU A 45 15.34 3.59 -17.34
C GLU A 45 15.50 2.28 -16.54
N GLN A 46 15.09 1.14 -17.11
CA GLN A 46 15.19 -0.16 -16.43
C GLN A 46 16.61 -0.71 -16.35
N GLU A 47 17.51 -0.24 -17.22
CA GLU A 47 18.93 -0.63 -17.17
C GLU A 47 19.61 -0.09 -15.91
N TYR A 48 19.14 1.03 -15.34
CA TYR A 48 19.69 1.60 -14.11
C TYR A 48 19.24 0.86 -12.84
N GLU A 49 18.06 0.23 -12.83
CA GLU A 49 17.58 -0.60 -11.71
C GLU A 49 18.32 -1.96 -11.63
N LEU A 50 18.94 -2.43 -12.73
CA LEU A 50 19.68 -3.70 -12.77
C LEU A 50 21.16 -3.58 -12.38
N ILE A 51 21.69 -2.35 -12.25
CA ILE A 51 23.11 -2.06 -11.98
C ILE A 51 23.34 -1.55 -10.53
N ALA A 52 22.28 -1.31 -9.75
CA ALA A 52 22.33 -0.92 -8.34
C ALA A 52 22.03 -2.11 -7.40
#